data_AF-A0A845RBV3-F1
#
_entry.id   AF-A0A845RBV3-F1
#
_cell.length_a   1.000
_cell.length_b   1.000
_cell.length_c   1.000
_cell.angle_alpha   90.00
_cell.angle_beta   90.00
_cell.angle_gamma   90.00
#
_symmetry.space_group_name_H-M   'P 1'
#
loop_
_entity.id
_entity.type
_entity.pdbx_description
1 polymer ?
#
loop_
_entity_poly.entity_id
_entity_poly.type
_entity_poly.pdbx_seq_one_letter_code
_entity_poly.pdbx_strand_id
1 'polypeptide(L)' 'MGNEIPLIIKLLYRGMVTGPEPRLWPDELKDDPVAGHGLWSFYSGLRIGLQLGSACLEEP' A
#
# COMPACT_ATOMS: atom_id res chain seq x y z
N MET A 1 -6.11 -8.62 24.86
CA MET A 1 -5.59 -9.40 23.72
C MET A 1 -4.97 -8.39 22.77
N GLY A 2 -3.67 -8.48 22.54
CA GLY A 2 -2.91 -7.42 21.88
C GLY A 2 -3.34 -7.23 20.43
N ASN A 3 -3.44 -5.97 20.00
CA ASN A 3 -3.65 -5.57 18.60
C ASN A 3 -2.39 -5.85 17.77
N GLU A 4 -1.91 -7.10 17.77
CA GLU A 4 -0.77 -7.47 16.95
C GLU A 4 -1.19 -7.60 15.49
N ILE A 5 -0.56 -6.80 14.65
CA ILE A 5 -0.67 -6.95 13.20
C ILE A 5 -0.10 -8.34 12.83
N PRO A 6 -0.87 -9.20 12.13
CA PRO A 6 -0.41 -10.53 11.74
C PRO A 6 0.89 -10.49 10.92
N LEU A 7 1.77 -11.49 11.10
CA LEU A 7 3.06 -11.57 10.40
C LEU A 7 2.91 -11.47 8.88
N ILE A 8 1.91 -12.16 8.32
CA ILE A 8 1.64 -12.12 6.88
C ILE A 8 1.38 -10.69 6.38
N ILE A 9 0.64 -9.89 7.16
CA ILE A 9 0.36 -8.48 6.82
C ILE A 9 1.64 -7.65 6.87
N LYS A 10 2.52 -7.88 7.87
CA LYS A 10 3.82 -7.20 7.96
C LYS A 10 4.73 -7.55 6.77
N LEU A 11 4.74 -8.80 6.32
CA LEU A 11 5.52 -9.25 5.17
C LEU A 11 5.00 -8.65 3.86
N LEU A 12 3.68 -8.68 3.65
CA LEU A 12 3.03 -8.04 2.50
C LEU A 12 3.31 -6.54 2.46
N TYR A 13 3.18 -5.85 3.60
CA TYR A 13 3.49 -4.42 3.70
C TYR A 13 4.93 -4.14 3.28
N ARG A 14 5.92 -4.88 3.80
CA ARG A 14 7.34 -4.67 3.46
C ARG A 14 7.68 -5.04 2.01
N GLY A 15 7.00 -6.01 1.42
CA GLY A 15 7.21 -6.40 0.03
C GLY A 15 6.61 -5.41 -0.97
N MET A 16 5.54 -4.70 -0.59
CA MET A 16 4.74 -3.88 -1.52
C MET A 16 4.88 -2.38 -1.30
N VAL A 17 5.05 -1.94 -0.05
CA VAL A 17 5.31 -0.54 0.30
C VAL A 17 6.81 -0.36 0.42
N THR A 18 7.45 0.00 -0.69
CA THR A 18 8.85 0.40 -0.69
C THR A 18 9.02 1.74 0.04
N GLY A 19 10.27 2.15 0.30
CA GLY A 19 10.55 3.47 0.85
C GLY A 19 9.97 4.62 0.01
N PRO A 20 9.97 5.85 0.55
CA PRO A 20 9.42 7.03 -0.12
C PRO A 20 10.02 7.18 -1.53
N GLU A 21 9.17 7.24 -2.55
CA GLU A 21 9.57 7.47 -3.94
C GLU A 21 8.83 8.71 -4.48
N PRO A 22 9.44 9.90 -4.35
CA PRO A 22 8.81 11.17 -4.74
C PRO A 22 8.35 11.25 -6.19
N ARG A 23 8.95 10.45 -7.10
CA ARG A 23 8.56 10.39 -8.51
C ARG A 23 7.15 9.83 -8.74
N LEU A 24 6.59 9.12 -7.75
CA LEU A 24 5.26 8.51 -7.84
C LEU A 24 4.16 9.41 -7.26
N TRP A 25 4.52 10.56 -6.68
CA TRP A 25 3.58 11.45 -6.03
C TRP A 25 3.05 12.50 -7.02
N PRO A 26 1.81 12.99 -6.81
CA PRO A 26 1.33 14.19 -7.48
C PRO A 26 2.29 15.36 -7.29
N ASP A 27 2.38 16.24 -8.29
CA ASP A 27 3.32 17.37 -8.28
C ASP A 27 3.12 18.26 -7.05
N GLU A 28 1.87 18.44 -6.64
CA GLU A 28 1.46 19.23 -5.47
C GLU A 28 1.92 18.63 -4.12
N LEU A 29 2.35 17.37 -4.07
CA LEU A 29 2.81 16.70 -2.85
C LEU A 29 4.31 16.40 -2.84
N LYS A 30 5.07 16.81 -3.87
CA LYS A 30 6.51 16.54 -3.95
C LYS A 30 7.32 17.12 -2.79
N ASP A 31 6.90 18.29 -2.30
CA ASP A 31 7.55 18.98 -1.18
C ASP A 31 6.98 18.58 0.20
N ASP A 32 5.99 17.67 0.23
CA ASP A 32 5.44 17.08 1.47
C ASP A 32 5.61 15.55 1.44
N PRO A 33 6.78 15.03 1.87
CA PRO A 33 7.06 13.60 1.85
C PRO A 33 6.11 12.76 2.70
N VAL A 34 5.54 13.34 3.76
CA VAL A 34 4.61 12.63 4.65
C VAL A 34 3.29 12.44 3.93
N ALA A 35 2.73 13.50 3.37
CA ALA A 35 1.49 13.42 2.60
C ALA A 35 1.66 12.58 1.33
N GLY A 36 2.74 12.79 0.58
CA GLY A 36 3.04 12.06 -0.64
C GLY A 36 3.19 10.55 -0.41
N HIS A 37 4.03 10.14 0.55
CA HIS A 37 4.19 8.73 0.89
C HIS A 37 2.91 8.11 1.46
N GLY A 38 2.17 8.85 2.29
CA GLY A 38 0.88 8.41 2.83
C GLY A 38 -0.14 8.14 1.74
N LEU A 39 -0.32 9.08 0.80
CA LEU A 39 -1.23 8.92 -0.33
C LEU A 39 -0.84 7.73 -1.22
N TRP A 40 0.44 7.63 -1.58
CA TRP A 40 0.92 6.55 -2.42
C TRP A 40 0.74 5.17 -1.77
N SER A 41 1.02 5.07 -0.46
CA SER A 41 0.86 3.83 0.30
C SER A 41 -0.61 3.41 0.36
N PHE A 42 -1.52 4.37 0.59
CA PHE A 42 -2.96 4.12 0.59
C PHE A 42 -3.46 3.66 -0.77
N TYR A 43 -3.09 4.36 -1.84
CA TYR A 43 -3.45 4.00 -3.21
C TYR A 43 -2.96 2.59 -3.60
N SER A 44 -1.70 2.29 -3.29
CA SER A 44 -1.10 0.98 -3.55
C SER A 44 -1.83 -0.13 -2.79
N GLY A 45 -2.13 0.10 -1.50
CA GLY A 45 -2.89 -0.84 -0.68
C GLY A 45 -4.30 -1.12 -1.24
N LEU A 46 -5.01 -0.08 -1.66
CA LEU A 46 -6.35 -0.22 -2.26
C LEU A 46 -6.32 -1.03 -3.56
N ARG A 47 -5.36 -0.76 -4.45
CA ARG A 47 -5.19 -1.53 -5.70
C ARG A 47 -4.95 -3.01 -5.44
N ILE A 48 -4.09 -3.34 -4.49
CA ILE A 48 -3.81 -4.73 -4.13
C ILE A 48 -5.05 -5.40 -3.56
N GLY A 49 -5.79 -4.71 -2.68
CA GLY A 49 -7.04 -5.24 -2.13
C GLY A 49 -8.06 -5.57 -3.22
N LEU A 50 -8.20 -4.70 -4.23
CA LEU A 50 -9.06 -4.95 -5.40
C LEU A 50 -8.56 -6.13 -6.25
N GLN A 51 -7.26 -6.23 -6.50
CA GLN A 51 -6.66 -7.32 -7.26
C GLN A 51 -6.82 -8.67 -6.55
N LEU A 52 -6.58 -8.72 -5.24
CA LEU A 52 -6.80 -9.92 -4.42
C LEU A 52 -8.28 -10.30 -4.40
N GLY A 53 -9.17 -9.33 -4.22
CA GLY A 53 -10.61 -9.54 -4.27
C GLY A 53 -11.04 -10.14 -5.61
N SER A 54 -10.55 -9.58 -6.73
CA SER A 54 -10.80 -10.11 -8.07
C SER A 54 -10.28 -11.53 -8.23
N ALA A 55 -9.02 -11.80 -7.86
CA ALA A 55 -8.40 -13.11 -8.01
C ALA A 55 -9.07 -14.20 -7.15
N CYS A 56 -9.61 -13.84 -5.98
CA CYS A 56 -10.37 -14.75 -5.13
C CYS A 56 -11.81 -15.00 -5.62
N LEU A 57 -12.35 -14.11 -6.46
CA LEU A 57 -13.69 -14.23 -7.03
C LEU A 57 -13.69 -14.85 -8.43
N GLU A 58 -12.54 -14.93 -9.09
CA GLU A 58 -12.35 -15.74 -10.30
C GLU A 58 -12.51 -17.22 -9.91
N GLU A 59 -13.62 -17.85 -10.30
CA GLU A 59 -13.76 -19.31 -10.23
C GLU A 59 -12.73 -19.96 -11.17
N PRO A 60 -12.08 -21.05 -10.74
CA PRO A 60 -11.06 -21.75 -11.53
C PRO A 60 -11.60 -22.36 -12.84
#